data_AF-A0A932HMX3-F1
#
_entry.id   AF-A0A932HMX3-F1
#
_cell.length_a   1.000
_cell.length_b   1.000
_cell.length_c   1.000
_cell.angle_alpha   90.00
_cell.angle_beta   90.00
_cell.angle_gamma   90.00
#
_symmetry.space_group_name_H-M   'P 1'
#
loop_
_entity.id
_entity.type
_entity.pdbx_description
1 polymer ?
#
loop_
_entity_poly.entity_id
_entity_poly.type
_entity_poly.pdbx_seq_one_letter_code
_entity_poly.pdbx_strand_id
1 'polypeptide(L)' 'MSYSKKLIEALHRARSVCVLTGAGVSAESGVPTFRGDDGLWKKFKPEELANFDSFIRNPELVWEW' A
#
# COMPACT_ATOMS: atom_id res chain seq x y z
N MET A 1 -14.57 19.50 -1.81
CA MET A 1 -14.08 18.58 -2.86
C MET A 1 -15.05 18.58 -4.01
N SER A 2 -14.58 18.74 -5.25
CA SER A 2 -15.42 18.61 -6.44
C SER A 2 -14.98 17.36 -7.19
N TYR A 3 -15.91 16.43 -7.43
CA TYR A 3 -15.64 15.19 -8.16
C TYR A 3 -16.00 15.37 -9.64
N SER A 4 -15.30 14.66 -10.51
CA SER A 4 -15.56 14.67 -11.96
C SER A 4 -16.99 14.21 -12.26
N LYS A 5 -17.78 15.04 -12.94
CA LYS A 5 -19.13 14.68 -13.40
C LYS A 5 -19.13 13.40 -14.23
N LYS A 6 -18.12 13.24 -15.08
CA LYS A 6 -17.93 12.05 -15.92
C LYS A 6 -17.72 10.78 -15.09
N LEU A 7 -17.00 10.86 -13.97
CA LEU A 7 -16.79 9.73 -13.06
C LEU A 7 -18.11 9.32 -12.40
N ILE A 8 -18.87 10.28 -11.89
CA ILE A 8 -20.16 10.03 -11.25
C ILE A 8 -21.14 9.36 -12.22
N GLU A 9 -21.24 9.87 -13.45
CA GLU A 9 -22.10 9.28 -14.48
C GLU A 9 -21.67 7.86 -14.86
N ALA A 10 -20.36 7.60 -14.97
CA ALA A 10 -19.84 6.27 -15.26
C ALA A 10 -20.19 5.28 -14.14
N LEU A 11 -20.04 5.69 -12.87
CA LEU A 11 -20.39 4.86 -11.71
C LEU A 11 -21.89 4.56 -11.64
N HIS A 12 -22.77 5.54 -11.90
CA HIS A 12 -24.22 5.31 -11.93
C HIS A 12 -24.67 4.31 -12.99
N ARG A 13 -23.96 4.21 -14.12
CA ARG A 13 -24.31 3.29 -15.22
C ARG A 13 -23.64 1.93 -15.09
N ALA A 14 -22.64 1.78 -14.22
CA ALA A 14 -21.91 0.54 -14.06
C ALA A 14 -22.80 -0.53 -13.42
N ARG A 15 -22.84 -1.72 -14.04
CA ARG A 15 -23.53 -2.89 -13.46
C ARG A 15 -22.64 -3.71 -12.54
N SER A 16 -21.32 -3.54 -12.67
CA SER A 16 -20.30 -4.17 -11.86
C SER A 16 -19.11 -3.23 -11.76
N VAL A 17 -18.55 -3.09 -10.57
CA VAL A 17 -17.42 -2.19 -10.26
C VAL A 17 -16.33 -3.00 -9.59
N CYS A 18 -15.11 -2.85 -10.09
CA CYS A 18 -13.90 -3.34 -9.43
C CYS A 18 -13.08 -2.13 -8.97
N VAL A 19 -12.61 -2.17 -7.73
CA VAL A 19 -11.72 -1.14 -7.18
C VAL A 19 -10.40 -1.81 -6.86
N LEU A 20 -9.34 -1.38 -7.55
CA LEU A 20 -7.98 -1.77 -7.23
C LEU A 20 -7.43 -0.77 -6.21
N THR A 21 -7.09 -1.26 -5.02
CA THR A 21 -6.50 -0.44 -3.95
C THR A 21 -5.04 -0.83 -3.73
N GLY A 22 -4.29 0.07 -3.10
CA GLY A 22 -2.94 -0.19 -2.60
C GLY A 22 -2.79 0.37 -1.19
N ALA A 23 -1.59 0.31 -0.62
CA ALA A 23 -1.32 0.71 0.77
C ALA A 23 -1.80 2.13 1.14
N GLY A 24 -1.87 3.04 0.15
CA GLY A 24 -2.37 4.41 0.36
C GLY A 24 -3.78 4.48 0.92
N VAL A 25 -4.66 3.51 0.64
CA VAL A 25 -6.02 3.47 1.21
C VAL A 25 -6.01 3.31 2.73
N SER A 26 -4.94 2.74 3.30
CA SER A 26 -4.79 2.48 4.72
C SER A 26 -4.00 3.56 5.46
N ALA A 27 -3.37 4.50 4.73
CA ALA A 27 -2.53 5.55 5.31
C ALA A 27 -3.30 6.42 6.31
N GLU A 28 -4.52 6.82 5.95
CA GLU A 28 -5.40 7.62 6.82
C GLU A 28 -5.93 6.83 8.03
N SER A 29 -5.81 5.51 8.01
CA SER A 29 -6.11 4.64 9.16
C SER A 29 -4.90 4.40 10.08
N GLY A 30 -3.77 5.06 9.81
CA GLY A 30 -2.55 4.93 10.59
C GLY A 30 -1.67 3.73 10.23
N VAL A 31 -2.01 2.97 9.19
CA VAL A 31 -1.14 1.90 8.68
C VAL A 31 -0.03 2.55 7.83
N PRO A 32 1.26 2.37 8.17
CA PRO A 32 2.35 2.95 7.40
C PRO A 32 2.36 2.41 5.97
N THR A 33 2.72 3.28 5.02
CA THR A 33 2.90 2.88 3.63
C THR A 33 4.35 2.54 3.35
N PHE A 34 4.58 1.70 2.33
CA PHE A 34 5.93 1.33 1.93
C PHE A 34 6.72 2.50 1.30
N ARG A 35 6.03 3.41 0.60
CA ARG A 35 6.61 4.52 -0.18
C ARG A 35 5.96 5.85 0.24
N GLY A 36 6.63 6.97 -0.04
CA GLY A 36 6.14 8.31 0.32
C GLY A 36 7.08 9.01 1.29
N ASP A 37 6.67 10.17 1.80
CA ASP A 37 7.56 10.98 2.64
C ASP A 37 7.95 10.28 3.93
N ASP A 38 7.00 9.60 4.57
CA ASP A 38 7.19 8.76 5.75
C ASP A 38 7.26 7.25 5.43
N GLY A 39 7.55 6.91 4.16
CA GLY A 39 7.52 5.53 3.69
C GLY A 39 8.53 4.62 4.38
N LEU A 40 8.13 3.40 4.68
CA LEU A 40 8.96 2.40 5.39
C LEU A 40 10.30 2.13 4.69
N TRP A 41 10.36 2.19 3.36
CA TRP A 41 11.60 1.97 2.59
C TRP A 41 12.65 3.08 2.70
N LYS A 42 12.32 4.20 3.34
CA LYS A 42 13.33 5.18 3.75
C LYS A 42 14.03 4.80 5.05
N LYS A 43 13.39 3.96 5.87
CA LYS A 43 13.89 3.52 7.19
C LYS A 43 14.56 2.15 7.11
N PHE A 44 14.07 1.28 6.23
CA PHE A 44 14.55 -0.08 6.08
C PHE A 44 14.84 -0.39 4.60
N LYS A 45 15.83 -1.25 4.35
CA LYS A 45 16.11 -1.70 2.99
C LYS A 45 15.12 -2.81 2.60
N PRO A 46 14.35 -2.66 1.52
CA PRO A 46 13.40 -3.67 1.08
C PRO A 46 14.03 -5.05 0.88
N GLU A 47 15.28 -5.09 0.42
CA GLU A 47 16.02 -6.31 0.13
C GLU A 47 16.34 -7.13 1.39
N GLU A 48 16.37 -6.48 2.56
CA GLU A 48 16.64 -7.11 3.84
C GLU A 48 15.37 -7.65 4.52
N LEU A 49 14.19 -7.08 4.20
CA LEU A 49 12.93 -7.41 4.88
C LEU A 49 11.90 -8.16 4.02
N ALA A 50 11.85 -7.90 2.72
CA ALA A 50 10.84 -8.44 1.80
C ALA A 50 11.46 -9.40 0.77
N ASN A 51 12.51 -10.12 1.16
CA ASN A 51 13.20 -11.11 0.34
C ASN A 51 13.27 -12.46 1.08
N PHE A 52 12.93 -13.54 0.38
CA PHE A 52 12.96 -14.90 0.93
C PHE A 52 14.34 -15.32 1.46
N ASP A 53 15.41 -15.03 0.72
CA ASP A 53 16.78 -15.38 1.14
C ASP A 53 17.21 -14.59 2.38
N SER A 54 16.72 -13.35 2.52
CA SER A 54 16.95 -12.53 3.71
C SER A 54 16.16 -13.05 4.91
N PHE A 55 14.91 -13.50 4.70
CA PHE A 55 14.10 -14.15 5.72
C PHE A 55 14.76 -15.43 6.25
N ILE A 56 15.26 -16.31 5.37
CA ILE A 56 15.95 -17.54 5.80
C ILE A 56 17.23 -17.22 6.58
N ARG A 57 17.92 -16.14 6.22
CA ARG A 57 19.17 -15.72 6.86
C ARG A 57 18.96 -15.09 8.22
N ASN A 58 17.88 -14.33 8.41
CA ASN A 58 17.55 -13.67 9.66
C ASN A 58 16.02 -13.54 9.83
N PRO A 59 15.34 -14.63 10.24
CA PRO A 59 13.88 -14.62 10.37
C PRO A 59 13.40 -13.73 11.52
N GLU A 60 14.19 -13.57 12.59
CA GLU A 60 13.85 -12.72 13.74
C GLU A 60 13.70 -11.26 13.31
N LEU A 61 14.65 -10.73 12.52
CA LEU A 61 14.58 -9.37 11.98
C LEU A 61 13.30 -9.11 11.17
N VAL A 62 12.86 -10.07 10.37
CA VAL A 62 11.65 -9.92 9.54
C VAL A 62 10.37 -10.02 10.37
N TRP A 63 10.37 -10.84 11.43
CA TRP A 63 9.21 -11.01 12.32
C TRP A 63 9.02 -9.88 13.34
N GLU A 64 10.10 -9.27 13.83
CA GLU A 64 10.05 -8.21 14.85
C GLU A 64 9.77 -6.81 14.28
N TRP A 65 9.87 -6.68 12.95
CA TRP A 65 9.68 -5.42 12.23
C TRP A 65 8.22 -4.95 12.17
#